data_AF-A0A357ZGQ3-F1
#
_entry.id   AF-A0A357ZGQ3-F1
#
_cell.length_a   1.000
_cell.length_b   1.000
_cell.length_c   1.000
_cell.angle_alpha   90.00
_cell.angle_beta   90.00
_cell.angle_gamma   90.00
#
_symmetry.space_group_name_H-M   'P 1'
#
loop_
_entity.id
_entity.type
_entity.pdbx_description
1 polymer ?
#
loop_
_entity_poly.entity_id
_entity_poly.type
_entity_poly.pdbx_seq_one_letter_code
_entity_poly.pdbx_strand_id
1 'polypeptide(L)'
;MDIKDMADTAAIKTAIETELATTDTVTVIHTGSAAYDSAAADLKIFIPAGKKLLWQADYTGEVAAETALLFFAGGGTVEFAGCSIIGTGEGSVIYQGNGDVVVSENAEIRGNNLAITATGNVTIKGGSVRSDKGEGAVMCMGKFTLSGGTVYAAEGYAVSGAGINSTITISGGFIFAHYAEEVSASSAHGVAGNNIEGALTLFSGEPQISKPGVVVVWDTLSGKTEYTNGTAENLTVSPANSAVWWVEDGVSGIRYNNESFFPLETVVVNDALVILNEDSGAGADPNMNIALTAAVVGGILVILIGVLVLMKRSRARKRTAEVGAETPQTPVDETAPELSSELSSEPPSEEKK
;
A
#
# COMPACT_ATOMS: atom_id res chain seq x y z
N MET A 1 -5.58 -30.83 3.43
CA MET A 1 -5.84 -31.25 4.81
C MET A 1 -6.62 -30.14 5.48
N ASP A 2 -7.83 -30.42 5.95
CA ASP A 2 -8.62 -29.47 6.74
C ASP A 2 -8.26 -29.63 8.21
N ILE A 3 -7.94 -28.53 8.90
CA ILE A 3 -7.51 -28.54 10.31
C ILE A 3 -8.65 -28.26 11.30
N LYS A 4 -9.87 -27.99 10.85
CA LYS A 4 -10.99 -27.54 11.71
C LYS A 4 -11.36 -28.49 12.86
N ASP A 5 -11.21 -29.79 12.65
CA ASP A 5 -11.62 -30.85 13.58
C ASP A 5 -10.45 -31.33 14.46
N MET A 6 -9.29 -30.66 14.38
CA MET A 6 -8.09 -31.04 15.14
C MET A 6 -8.13 -30.43 16.53
N ALA A 7 -8.06 -31.29 17.55
CA ALA A 7 -8.27 -30.89 18.94
C ALA A 7 -7.22 -29.92 19.49
N ASP A 8 -5.99 -29.96 18.98
CA ASP A 8 -4.90 -29.09 19.43
C ASP A 8 -3.77 -28.92 18.40
N THR A 9 -2.83 -28.02 18.71
CA THR A 9 -1.63 -27.74 17.90
C THR A 9 -0.73 -28.97 17.75
N ALA A 10 -0.74 -29.92 18.69
CA ALA A 10 0.01 -31.17 18.58
C ALA A 10 -0.64 -32.15 17.58
N ALA A 11 -1.97 -32.19 17.51
CA ALA A 11 -2.72 -32.92 16.48
C ALA A 11 -2.48 -32.31 15.08
N ILE A 12 -2.51 -30.98 14.95
CA ILE A 12 -2.18 -30.27 13.70
C ILE A 12 -0.75 -30.60 13.24
N LYS A 13 0.23 -30.45 14.14
CA LYS A 13 1.64 -30.81 13.89
C LYS A 13 1.78 -32.26 13.42
N THR A 14 1.19 -33.20 14.15
CA THR A 14 1.31 -34.63 13.87
C THR A 14 0.70 -35.00 12.53
N ALA A 15 -0.46 -34.43 12.19
CA ALA A 15 -1.11 -34.67 10.90
C ALA A 15 -0.24 -34.14 9.74
N ILE A 16 0.23 -32.88 9.82
CA ILE A 16 1.06 -32.26 8.78
C ILE A 16 2.38 -33.01 8.59
N GLU A 17 3.09 -33.34 9.67
CA GLU A 17 4.39 -34.05 9.58
C GLU A 17 4.24 -35.50 9.08
N THR A 18 3.14 -36.18 9.41
CA THR A 18 2.84 -37.52 8.88
C THR A 18 2.62 -37.48 7.36
N GLU A 19 1.90 -36.47 6.87
CA GLU A 19 1.65 -36.31 5.43
C GLU A 19 2.91 -35.85 4.67
N LEU A 20 3.74 -34.98 5.26
CA LEU A 20 5.05 -34.57 4.70
C LEU A 20 6.06 -35.73 4.61
N ALA A 21 5.89 -36.80 5.39
CA ALA A 21 6.72 -38.00 5.31
C ALA A 21 6.43 -38.84 4.05
N THR A 22 5.26 -38.70 3.44
CA THR A 22 4.81 -39.51 2.29
C THR A 22 4.57 -38.69 1.01
N THR A 23 4.34 -37.38 1.13
CA THR A 23 4.04 -36.46 0.01
C THR A 23 5.11 -35.38 -0.12
N ASP A 24 5.27 -34.78 -1.30
CA ASP A 24 6.21 -33.65 -1.52
C ASP A 24 5.61 -32.28 -1.20
N THR A 25 4.28 -32.18 -1.19
CA THR A 25 3.56 -30.95 -0.85
C THR A 25 2.32 -31.27 -0.03
N VAL A 26 2.22 -30.67 1.15
CA VAL A 26 1.02 -30.70 1.98
C VAL A 26 0.31 -29.37 1.88
N THR A 27 -0.99 -29.39 1.60
CA THR A 27 -1.83 -28.18 1.61
C THR A 27 -2.72 -28.20 2.86
N VAL A 28 -2.54 -27.20 3.73
CA VAL A 28 -3.40 -26.90 4.87
C VAL A 28 -4.46 -25.92 4.41
N ILE A 29 -5.72 -26.29 4.56
CA ILE A 29 -6.89 -25.44 4.28
C ILE A 29 -7.71 -25.31 5.56
N HIS A 30 -8.49 -24.24 5.65
CA HIS A 30 -9.56 -24.15 6.63
C HIS A 30 -10.81 -23.52 6.00
N THR A 31 -11.98 -24.03 6.35
CA THR A 31 -13.29 -23.50 5.89
C THR A 31 -13.99 -22.81 7.06
N GLY A 32 -13.41 -21.71 7.53
CA GLY A 32 -13.84 -20.95 8.71
C GLY A 32 -12.75 -19.98 9.18
N SER A 33 -12.90 -19.46 10.39
CA SER A 33 -11.82 -18.75 11.10
C SER A 33 -11.48 -19.55 12.35
N ALA A 34 -10.29 -20.16 12.37
CA ALA A 34 -9.77 -20.90 13.51
C ALA A 34 -8.98 -19.95 14.41
N ALA A 35 -9.69 -19.20 15.25
CA ALA A 35 -9.06 -18.50 16.37
C ALA A 35 -8.58 -19.53 17.39
N TYR A 36 -7.32 -19.97 17.25
CA TYR A 36 -6.74 -20.95 18.14
C TYR A 36 -6.20 -20.25 19.40
N ASP A 37 -7.01 -20.25 20.46
CA ASP A 37 -6.74 -19.59 21.75
C ASP A 37 -5.53 -20.24 22.47
N SER A 38 -4.33 -19.85 22.05
CA SER A 38 -3.07 -20.42 22.52
C SER A 38 -2.51 -19.65 23.72
N ALA A 39 -3.18 -19.79 24.88
CA ALA A 39 -2.52 -19.58 26.17
C ALA A 39 -1.31 -20.53 26.40
N ALA A 40 -1.07 -21.46 25.46
CA ALA A 40 0.12 -22.31 25.41
C ALA A 40 0.63 -22.48 23.95
N ALA A 41 1.75 -21.79 23.66
CA ALA A 41 2.85 -22.16 22.75
C ALA A 41 2.59 -22.46 21.26
N ASP A 42 3.23 -21.64 20.42
CA ASP A 42 3.90 -21.92 19.15
C ASP A 42 3.52 -23.24 18.44
N LEU A 43 2.77 -23.15 17.32
CA LEU A 43 2.59 -24.30 16.45
C LEU A 43 3.90 -24.61 15.72
N LYS A 44 4.62 -25.61 16.23
CA LYS A 44 5.95 -26.00 15.75
C LYS A 44 5.91 -27.18 14.77
N ILE A 45 6.17 -26.93 13.49
CA ILE A 45 6.11 -27.93 12.41
C ILE A 45 7.51 -28.14 11.81
N PHE A 46 7.95 -29.40 11.62
CA PHE A 46 9.14 -29.72 10.84
C PHE A 46 8.81 -29.95 9.36
N ILE A 47 9.38 -29.13 8.47
CA ILE A 47 9.29 -29.29 7.01
C ILE A 47 10.63 -29.85 6.49
N PRO A 48 10.69 -31.11 6.02
CA PRO A 48 11.94 -31.69 5.50
C PRO A 48 12.46 -30.94 4.27
N ALA A 49 13.77 -30.97 4.05
CA ALA A 49 14.39 -30.34 2.88
C ALA A 49 13.80 -30.89 1.56
N GLY A 50 13.49 -29.99 0.63
CA GLY A 50 12.83 -30.33 -0.64
C GLY A 50 11.32 -30.57 -0.54
N LYS A 51 10.72 -30.51 0.65
CA LYS A 51 9.26 -30.56 0.85
C LYS A 51 8.65 -29.16 0.93
N LYS A 52 7.35 -29.06 0.64
CA LYS A 52 6.58 -27.82 0.74
C LYS A 52 5.35 -27.96 1.63
N LEU A 53 5.08 -26.95 2.44
CA LEU A 53 3.80 -26.72 3.11
C LEU A 53 3.11 -25.51 2.47
N LEU A 54 1.93 -25.71 1.87
CA LEU A 54 1.07 -24.62 1.42
C LEU A 54 0.02 -24.37 2.50
N TRP A 55 -0.01 -23.15 3.05
CA TRP A 55 -0.89 -22.74 4.14
C TRP A 55 -1.95 -21.77 3.62
N GLN A 56 -3.21 -22.17 3.73
CA GLN A 56 -4.42 -21.47 3.27
C GLN A 56 -5.51 -21.50 4.35
N ALA A 57 -5.09 -21.35 5.61
CA ALA A 57 -5.97 -21.34 6.78
C ALA A 57 -5.69 -20.08 7.60
N ASP A 58 -6.75 -19.38 8.04
CA ASP A 58 -6.58 -18.28 8.98
C ASP A 58 -6.08 -18.80 10.33
N TYR A 59 -5.15 -18.06 10.96
CA TYR A 59 -4.56 -18.45 12.24
C TYR A 59 -4.15 -17.22 13.06
N THR A 60 -4.77 -17.04 14.22
CA THR A 60 -4.59 -15.83 15.04
C THR A 60 -4.28 -16.19 16.49
N GLY A 61 -3.36 -15.46 17.13
CA GLY A 61 -3.04 -15.66 18.55
C GLY A 61 -2.14 -14.58 19.14
N GLU A 62 -1.84 -14.71 20.43
CA GLU A 62 -0.86 -13.87 21.14
C GLU A 62 0.52 -14.56 21.14
N VAL A 63 1.57 -13.78 20.93
CA VAL A 63 2.95 -14.23 20.79
C VAL A 63 3.81 -13.60 21.88
N ALA A 64 4.39 -14.44 22.74
CA ALA A 64 5.31 -14.00 23.78
C ALA A 64 6.63 -13.49 23.16
N ALA A 65 7.34 -12.63 23.91
CA ALA A 65 8.68 -12.21 23.52
C ALA A 65 9.59 -13.42 23.24
N GLU A 66 10.43 -13.32 22.20
CA GLU A 66 11.35 -14.36 21.74
C GLU A 66 10.69 -15.67 21.21
N THR A 67 9.35 -15.74 21.10
CA THR A 67 8.63 -16.92 20.54
C THR A 67 7.99 -16.63 19.18
N ALA A 68 7.29 -17.62 18.59
CA ALA A 68 6.56 -17.41 17.34
C ALA A 68 5.22 -18.14 17.21
N LEU A 69 4.19 -17.46 16.70
CA LEU A 69 2.84 -18.04 16.51
C LEU A 69 2.89 -19.33 15.66
N LEU A 70 3.64 -19.26 14.55
CA LEU A 70 3.97 -20.40 13.68
C LEU A 70 5.49 -20.57 13.62
N PHE A 71 6.00 -21.67 14.18
CA PHE A 71 7.42 -22.03 14.13
C PHE A 71 7.64 -23.16 13.10
N PHE A 72 8.47 -22.90 12.10
CA PHE A 72 8.84 -23.90 11.09
C PHE A 72 10.31 -24.30 11.24
N ALA A 73 10.52 -25.59 11.49
CA ALA A 73 11.82 -26.23 11.55
C ALA A 73 12.15 -26.95 10.24
N GLY A 74 13.42 -27.29 10.03
CA GLY A 74 13.89 -27.98 8.83
C GLY A 74 14.18 -27.03 7.66
N GLY A 75 14.43 -27.61 6.49
CA GLY A 75 14.92 -26.92 5.29
C GLY A 75 13.97 -26.95 4.10
N GLY A 76 12.68 -27.25 4.33
CA GLY A 76 11.64 -27.13 3.32
C GLY A 76 11.08 -25.72 3.19
N THR A 77 10.10 -25.56 2.31
CA THR A 77 9.42 -24.28 2.05
C THR A 77 8.06 -24.23 2.73
N VAL A 78 7.71 -23.10 3.35
CA VAL A 78 6.32 -22.75 3.67
C VAL A 78 5.84 -21.66 2.71
N GLU A 79 4.66 -21.80 2.13
CA GLU A 79 4.00 -20.78 1.30
C GLU A 79 2.63 -20.43 1.88
N PHE A 80 2.38 -19.15 2.12
CA PHE A 80 1.10 -18.61 2.60
C PHE A 80 0.33 -18.02 1.42
N ALA A 81 -0.91 -18.47 1.22
CA ALA A 81 -1.75 -18.08 0.10
C ALA A 81 -3.23 -18.01 0.51
N GLY A 82 -3.85 -16.85 0.38
CA GLY A 82 -5.29 -16.66 0.64
C GLY A 82 -5.73 -16.82 2.10
N CYS A 83 -4.84 -16.61 3.07
CA CYS A 83 -5.09 -16.70 4.51
C CYS A 83 -4.67 -15.44 5.26
N SER A 84 -5.27 -15.18 6.44
CA SER A 84 -4.81 -14.15 7.38
C SER A 84 -4.16 -14.79 8.62
N ILE A 85 -2.87 -14.49 8.83
CA ILE A 85 -2.08 -14.94 9.99
C ILE A 85 -1.76 -13.73 10.86
N ILE A 86 -2.37 -13.64 12.05
CA ILE A 86 -2.30 -12.43 12.89
C ILE A 86 -1.74 -12.78 14.28
N GLY A 87 -0.54 -12.28 14.57
CA GLY A 87 0.09 -12.38 15.88
C GLY A 87 0.05 -11.04 16.62
N THR A 88 -0.65 -11.00 17.75
CA THR A 88 -0.52 -9.92 18.74
C THR A 88 0.65 -10.23 19.68
N GLY A 89 1.12 -9.26 20.48
CA GLY A 89 2.23 -9.47 21.44
C GLY A 89 3.61 -9.05 20.92
N GLU A 90 4.68 -9.64 21.46
CA GLU A 90 6.08 -9.17 21.31
C GLU A 90 6.98 -10.11 20.49
N GLY A 91 6.51 -11.31 20.14
CA GLY A 91 7.28 -12.25 19.31
C GLY A 91 7.08 -12.05 17.80
N SER A 92 7.50 -13.06 17.03
CA SER A 92 7.31 -13.11 15.57
C SER A 92 6.01 -13.83 15.19
N VAL A 93 5.27 -13.40 14.18
CA VAL A 93 4.13 -14.21 13.70
C VAL A 93 4.63 -15.52 13.08
N ILE A 94 5.62 -15.43 12.19
CA ILE A 94 6.25 -16.58 11.54
C ILE A 94 7.73 -16.60 11.89
N TYR A 95 8.22 -17.78 12.33
CA TYR A 95 9.65 -18.07 12.44
C TYR A 95 10.03 -19.26 11.56
N GLN A 96 10.92 -19.07 10.58
CA GLN A 96 11.43 -20.12 9.70
C GLN A 96 12.91 -20.40 9.98
N GLY A 97 13.22 -21.57 10.54
CA GLY A 97 14.52 -21.85 11.15
C GLY A 97 15.67 -22.23 10.20
N ASN A 98 15.43 -22.81 9.03
CA ASN A 98 16.48 -23.21 8.06
C ASN A 98 15.97 -23.39 6.60
N GLY A 99 14.78 -22.86 6.29
CA GLY A 99 14.13 -23.04 5.00
C GLY A 99 13.52 -21.74 4.48
N ASP A 100 12.65 -21.83 3.47
CA ASP A 100 12.14 -20.67 2.76
C ASP A 100 10.70 -20.31 3.16
N VAL A 101 10.44 -19.01 3.30
CA VAL A 101 9.08 -18.46 3.44
C VAL A 101 8.66 -17.82 2.12
N VAL A 102 7.46 -18.16 1.67
CA VAL A 102 6.82 -17.54 0.50
C VAL A 102 5.48 -16.95 0.91
N VAL A 103 5.19 -15.75 0.43
CA VAL A 103 3.88 -15.08 0.60
C VAL A 103 3.33 -14.80 -0.79
N SER A 104 2.10 -15.23 -1.06
CA SER A 104 1.49 -15.13 -2.39
C SER A 104 -0.02 -14.85 -2.32
N GLU A 105 -0.61 -14.64 -3.50
CA GLU A 105 -2.03 -14.32 -3.67
C GLU A 105 -2.44 -13.08 -2.85
N ASN A 106 -3.46 -13.21 -2.00
CA ASN A 106 -3.97 -12.18 -1.09
C ASN A 106 -3.74 -12.52 0.39
N ALA A 107 -2.68 -13.28 0.71
CA ALA A 107 -2.37 -13.60 2.11
C ALA A 107 -2.03 -12.34 2.93
N GLU A 108 -2.48 -12.30 4.18
CA GLU A 108 -2.13 -11.28 5.17
C GLU A 108 -1.28 -11.93 6.27
N ILE A 109 -0.14 -11.33 6.59
CA ILE A 109 0.69 -11.71 7.74
C ILE A 109 0.93 -10.46 8.55
N ARG A 110 0.37 -10.39 9.76
CA ARG A 110 0.34 -9.18 10.58
C ARG A 110 0.85 -9.44 11.99
N GLY A 111 1.98 -8.81 12.33
CA GLY A 111 2.58 -8.85 13.66
C GLY A 111 2.45 -7.54 14.41
N ASN A 112 2.55 -7.61 15.74
CA ASN A 112 2.76 -6.43 16.57
C ASN A 112 4.24 -6.03 16.68
N ASN A 113 5.20 -6.97 16.61
CA ASN A 113 6.64 -6.67 16.68
C ASN A 113 7.39 -7.09 15.40
N LEU A 114 7.32 -8.38 15.06
CA LEU A 114 7.86 -8.95 13.82
C LEU A 114 6.80 -9.77 13.09
N ALA A 115 6.61 -9.53 11.79
CA ALA A 115 5.68 -10.33 10.99
C ALA A 115 6.35 -11.64 10.54
N ILE A 116 7.57 -11.55 9.98
CA ILE A 116 8.34 -12.71 9.53
C ILE A 116 9.78 -12.63 10.01
N THR A 117 10.24 -13.68 10.68
CA THR A 117 11.65 -13.94 10.97
C THR A 117 12.10 -15.20 10.23
N ALA A 118 13.13 -15.11 9.39
CA ALA A 118 13.62 -16.25 8.62
C ALA A 118 15.15 -16.38 8.63
N THR A 119 15.64 -17.58 8.93
CA THR A 119 17.05 -17.95 8.73
C THR A 119 17.36 -18.17 7.24
N GLY A 120 16.41 -18.72 6.47
CA GLY A 120 16.53 -18.87 5.02
C GLY A 120 16.00 -17.66 4.24
N ASN A 121 15.44 -17.92 3.04
CA ASN A 121 14.98 -16.86 2.15
C ASN A 121 13.52 -16.46 2.45
N VAL A 122 13.15 -15.23 2.12
CA VAL A 122 11.77 -14.72 2.14
C VAL A 122 11.42 -14.19 0.76
N THR A 123 10.35 -14.72 0.15
CA THR A 123 9.86 -14.28 -1.17
C THR A 123 8.42 -13.84 -1.09
N ILE A 124 8.15 -12.56 -1.34
CA ILE A 124 6.81 -12.00 -1.36
C ILE A 124 6.43 -11.73 -2.83
N LYS A 125 5.43 -12.48 -3.31
CA LYS A 125 4.88 -12.42 -4.68
C LYS A 125 3.55 -11.68 -4.73
N GLY A 126 2.86 -11.60 -3.60
CA GLY A 126 1.53 -11.04 -3.40
C GLY A 126 1.26 -10.88 -1.90
N GLY A 127 0.04 -10.51 -1.55
CA GLY A 127 -0.38 -10.34 -0.16
C GLY A 127 0.16 -9.07 0.52
N SER A 128 0.04 -9.06 1.85
CA SER A 128 0.48 -7.99 2.74
C SER A 128 1.26 -8.59 3.91
N VAL A 129 2.46 -8.07 4.17
CA VAL A 129 3.26 -8.42 5.35
C VAL A 129 3.47 -7.15 6.18
N ARG A 130 2.98 -7.14 7.42
CA ARG A 130 2.80 -5.93 8.21
C ARG A 130 3.31 -6.09 9.64
N SER A 131 4.08 -5.13 10.14
CA SER A 131 4.22 -4.92 11.59
C SER A 131 3.60 -3.59 12.02
N ASP A 132 2.84 -3.65 13.11
CA ASP A 132 2.16 -2.49 13.71
C ASP A 132 3.02 -1.70 14.71
N LYS A 133 4.09 -2.29 15.25
CA LYS A 133 5.05 -1.68 16.20
C LYS A 133 6.42 -2.38 16.17
N GLY A 134 7.33 -1.95 17.01
CA GLY A 134 8.53 -2.70 17.38
C GLY A 134 9.63 -2.72 16.32
N GLU A 135 10.24 -3.89 16.13
CA GLU A 135 11.50 -4.02 15.39
C GLU A 135 11.33 -3.91 13.87
N GLY A 136 10.25 -4.45 13.30
CA GLY A 136 10.00 -4.33 11.86
C GLY A 136 9.07 -5.38 11.25
N ALA A 137 8.83 -5.32 9.93
CA ALA A 137 7.95 -6.29 9.27
C ALA A 137 8.67 -7.62 8.95
N VAL A 138 9.83 -7.58 8.31
CA VAL A 138 10.57 -8.78 7.87
C VAL A 138 12.03 -8.73 8.29
N MET A 139 12.49 -9.74 9.03
CA MET A 139 13.91 -10.03 9.22
C MET A 139 14.27 -11.34 8.51
N CYS A 140 15.31 -11.32 7.67
CA CYS A 140 15.87 -12.54 7.09
C CYS A 140 17.41 -12.60 7.10
N MET A 141 17.97 -13.80 7.25
CA MET A 141 19.42 -14.02 7.12
C MET A 141 19.82 -14.49 5.71
N GLY A 142 18.88 -15.05 4.94
CA GLY A 142 19.05 -15.39 3.52
C GLY A 142 18.74 -14.22 2.59
N LYS A 143 18.11 -14.51 1.45
CA LYS A 143 17.68 -13.51 0.47
C LYS A 143 16.25 -13.07 0.73
N PHE A 144 16.01 -11.76 0.66
CA PHE A 144 14.67 -11.20 0.53
C PHE A 144 14.38 -10.89 -0.94
N THR A 145 13.20 -11.26 -1.43
CA THR A 145 12.73 -10.91 -2.78
C THR A 145 11.28 -10.42 -2.73
N LEU A 146 11.02 -9.21 -3.23
CA LEU A 146 9.68 -8.68 -3.46
C LEU A 146 9.44 -8.54 -4.97
N SER A 147 8.49 -9.30 -5.49
CA SER A 147 8.02 -9.22 -6.89
C SER A 147 6.56 -8.74 -7.00
N GLY A 148 5.85 -8.63 -5.89
CA GLY A 148 4.46 -8.17 -5.81
C GLY A 148 3.95 -8.22 -4.37
N GLY A 149 2.82 -7.58 -4.07
CA GLY A 149 2.32 -7.42 -2.70
C GLY A 149 2.89 -6.20 -1.98
N THR A 150 2.60 -6.09 -0.68
CA THR A 150 2.99 -4.97 0.18
C THR A 150 3.80 -5.44 1.40
N VAL A 151 4.84 -4.69 1.77
CA VAL A 151 5.49 -4.79 3.08
C VAL A 151 5.34 -3.46 3.81
N TYR A 152 4.82 -3.48 5.04
CA TYR A 152 4.59 -2.28 5.84
C TYR A 152 5.12 -2.42 7.26
N ALA A 153 5.92 -1.45 7.70
CA ALA A 153 6.30 -1.29 9.10
C ALA A 153 5.87 0.09 9.63
N ALA A 154 5.09 0.10 10.71
CA ALA A 154 4.64 1.31 11.40
C ALA A 154 5.71 1.86 12.37
N GLU A 155 6.63 1.01 12.82
CA GLU A 155 7.83 1.33 13.58
C GLU A 155 8.93 0.38 13.08
N GLY A 156 10.21 0.71 13.33
CA GLY A 156 11.29 -0.20 12.96
C GLY A 156 11.62 -0.21 11.46
N TYR A 157 12.15 -1.34 10.98
CA TYR A 157 12.46 -1.54 9.56
C TYR A 157 11.33 -2.26 8.81
N ALA A 158 11.14 -1.96 7.52
CA ALA A 158 10.27 -2.81 6.71
C ALA A 158 10.94 -4.15 6.37
N VAL A 159 12.23 -4.13 6.01
CA VAL A 159 13.01 -5.33 5.71
C VAL A 159 14.45 -5.22 6.22
N SER A 160 14.88 -6.21 7.01
CA SER A 160 16.26 -6.38 7.47
C SER A 160 16.89 -7.66 6.91
N GLY A 161 17.96 -7.49 6.14
CA GLY A 161 18.92 -8.54 5.81
C GLY A 161 20.02 -8.60 6.87
N ALA A 162 19.80 -9.39 7.92
CA ALA A 162 20.71 -9.51 9.06
C ALA A 162 21.91 -10.45 8.80
N GLY A 163 21.85 -11.27 7.74
CA GLY A 163 22.90 -12.22 7.39
C GLY A 163 24.06 -11.58 6.61
N ILE A 164 25.30 -12.03 6.86
CA ILE A 164 26.51 -11.50 6.19
C ILE A 164 26.47 -11.57 4.65
N ASN A 165 25.76 -12.55 4.10
CA ASN A 165 25.55 -12.74 2.66
C ASN A 165 24.07 -12.52 2.25
N SER A 166 23.29 -11.83 3.08
CA SER A 166 21.90 -11.50 2.76
C SER A 166 21.82 -10.50 1.60
N THR A 167 20.72 -10.55 0.86
CA THR A 167 20.47 -9.62 -0.26
C THR A 167 19.01 -9.25 -0.30
N ILE A 168 18.70 -7.96 -0.48
CA ILE A 168 17.34 -7.47 -0.74
C ILE A 168 17.21 -7.19 -2.23
N THR A 169 16.24 -7.83 -2.89
CA THR A 169 15.86 -7.56 -4.29
C THR A 169 14.39 -7.19 -4.36
N ILE A 170 14.10 -6.04 -4.97
CA ILE A 170 12.75 -5.47 -5.09
C ILE A 170 12.55 -5.15 -6.57
N SER A 171 11.79 -6.02 -7.26
CA SER A 171 11.47 -5.90 -8.68
C SER A 171 9.98 -5.65 -8.94
N GLY A 172 9.15 -5.73 -7.91
CA GLY A 172 7.74 -5.36 -7.92
C GLY A 172 7.25 -5.06 -6.51
N GLY A 173 5.94 -4.85 -6.36
CA GLY A 173 5.32 -4.57 -5.06
C GLY A 173 5.67 -3.19 -4.48
N PHE A 174 5.23 -2.99 -3.23
CA PHE A 174 5.37 -1.75 -2.48
C PHE A 174 5.96 -2.02 -1.11
N ILE A 175 6.95 -1.24 -0.69
CA ILE A 175 7.48 -1.24 0.67
C ILE A 175 7.23 0.14 1.28
N PHE A 176 6.63 0.15 2.46
CA PHE A 176 6.42 1.36 3.25
C PHE A 176 7.01 1.21 4.64
N ALA A 177 7.82 2.16 5.06
CA ALA A 177 8.26 2.29 6.44
C ALA A 177 7.92 3.68 6.97
N HIS A 178 7.36 3.71 8.16
CA HIS A 178 7.13 4.91 8.93
C HIS A 178 8.34 5.15 9.84
N TYR A 179 9.15 6.16 9.53
CA TYR A 179 10.36 6.46 10.29
C TYR A 179 9.99 7.23 11.56
N ALA A 180 9.99 6.50 12.67
CA ALA A 180 9.98 7.03 14.03
C ALA A 180 11.39 6.90 14.64
N GLU A 181 11.78 7.86 15.47
CA GLU A 181 13.16 8.16 15.90
C GLU A 181 13.89 7.04 16.69
N GLU A 182 13.19 5.96 17.05
CA GLU A 182 13.67 4.95 18.01
C GLU A 182 14.45 3.76 17.43
N VAL A 183 14.65 3.67 16.10
CA VAL A 183 15.73 2.82 15.54
C VAL A 183 17.08 3.50 15.73
N SER A 184 17.40 3.76 16.99
CA SER A 184 18.73 4.15 17.46
C SER A 184 19.76 3.16 16.90
N ALA A 185 20.88 3.68 16.43
CA ALA A 185 22.03 2.90 15.93
C ALA A 185 22.73 2.05 17.02
N SER A 186 22.06 1.75 18.14
CA SER A 186 22.57 1.03 19.31
C SER A 186 21.95 -0.35 19.56
N SER A 187 20.85 -0.72 18.90
CA SER A 187 20.21 -2.06 19.04
C SER A 187 20.34 -2.94 17.79
N ALA A 188 20.38 -2.33 16.59
CA ALA A 188 20.51 -3.05 15.33
C ALA A 188 21.97 -3.49 15.02
N HIS A 189 22.41 -4.61 15.59
CA HIS A 189 23.38 -5.55 14.99
C HIS A 189 24.68 -5.01 14.32
N GLY A 190 25.17 -3.83 14.72
CA GLY A 190 26.44 -3.26 14.22
C GLY A 190 26.45 -2.90 12.73
N VAL A 191 25.29 -2.74 12.09
CA VAL A 191 25.17 -2.54 10.63
C VAL A 191 25.38 -1.07 10.27
N ALA A 192 26.66 -0.69 10.09
CA ALA A 192 27.05 0.58 9.50
C ALA A 192 27.20 0.45 7.97
N GLY A 193 26.09 0.54 7.23
CA GLY A 193 26.14 0.56 5.77
C GLY A 193 24.78 0.60 5.07
N ASN A 194 24.65 1.51 4.10
CA ASN A 194 23.75 1.40 2.93
C ASN A 194 22.25 1.14 3.21
N ASN A 195 21.68 1.89 4.15
CA ASN A 195 20.25 1.87 4.44
C ASN A 195 19.49 2.87 3.55
N ILE A 196 18.30 2.49 3.06
CA ILE A 196 17.30 3.50 2.67
C ILE A 196 16.57 3.90 3.95
N GLU A 197 17.16 4.85 4.67
CA GLU A 197 16.58 5.62 5.79
C GLU A 197 15.61 4.81 6.68
N GLY A 198 16.09 3.67 7.19
CA GLY A 198 15.33 2.80 8.10
C GLY A 198 14.40 1.78 7.43
N ALA A 199 13.85 1.99 6.23
CA ALA A 199 13.00 0.99 5.57
C ALA A 199 13.73 -0.32 5.28
N LEU A 200 14.94 -0.22 4.75
CA LEU A 200 15.76 -1.36 4.34
C LEU A 200 17.11 -1.32 5.05
N THR A 201 17.48 -2.42 5.69
CA THR A 201 18.81 -2.61 6.29
C THR A 201 19.48 -3.87 5.73
N LEU A 202 20.79 -3.80 5.48
CA LEU A 202 21.60 -4.93 5.00
C LEU A 202 22.94 -4.97 5.73
N PHE A 203 23.35 -6.13 6.24
CA PHE A 203 24.68 -6.29 6.84
C PHE A 203 25.82 -5.81 5.93
N SER A 204 25.70 -6.05 4.62
CA SER A 204 26.61 -5.49 3.61
C SER A 204 25.96 -5.46 2.22
N GLY A 205 26.54 -4.68 1.29
CA GLY A 205 26.00 -4.50 -0.06
C GLY A 205 24.98 -3.37 -0.16
N GLU A 206 24.18 -3.35 -1.22
CA GLU A 206 23.12 -2.35 -1.45
C GLU A 206 21.83 -3.06 -1.90
N PRO A 207 20.64 -2.66 -1.42
CA PRO A 207 19.37 -3.20 -1.90
C PRO A 207 19.20 -2.96 -3.40
N GLN A 208 18.83 -4.00 -4.15
CA GLN A 208 18.62 -3.92 -5.59
C GLN A 208 17.15 -3.60 -5.88
N ILE A 209 16.85 -2.34 -6.16
CA ILE A 209 15.48 -1.85 -6.42
C ILE A 209 15.34 -1.49 -7.90
N SER A 210 14.32 -2.07 -8.54
CA SER A 210 14.00 -1.85 -9.95
C SER A 210 12.50 -1.77 -10.15
N LYS A 211 12.06 -0.94 -11.11
CA LYS A 211 10.64 -0.79 -11.44
C LYS A 211 10.06 -2.13 -11.95
N PRO A 212 8.79 -2.46 -11.63
CA PRO A 212 7.81 -1.66 -10.88
C PRO A 212 7.93 -1.65 -9.34
N GLY A 213 8.98 -2.22 -8.74
CA GLY A 213 9.17 -2.16 -7.29
C GLY A 213 9.37 -0.73 -6.77
N VAL A 214 8.71 -0.39 -5.66
CA VAL A 214 8.79 0.93 -5.00
C VAL A 214 9.01 0.77 -3.49
N VAL A 215 9.86 1.62 -2.94
CA VAL A 215 10.15 1.77 -1.51
C VAL A 215 9.91 3.21 -1.11
N VAL A 216 9.13 3.43 -0.06
CA VAL A 216 8.86 4.75 0.52
C VAL A 216 9.14 4.72 2.02
N VAL A 217 9.91 5.68 2.48
CA VAL A 217 10.05 6.04 3.89
C VAL A 217 9.28 7.33 4.10
N TRP A 218 8.44 7.38 5.13
CA TRP A 218 7.81 8.63 5.60
C TRP A 218 8.53 9.11 6.88
N ASP A 219 9.19 10.27 6.79
CA ASP A 219 9.87 10.92 7.91
C ASP A 219 8.87 11.72 8.77
N THR A 220 8.60 11.22 9.97
CA THR A 220 7.68 11.84 10.94
C THR A 220 8.37 12.60 12.08
N LEU A 221 9.69 12.76 12.04
CA LEU A 221 10.41 13.57 13.03
C LEU A 221 9.98 15.05 13.00
N SER A 222 9.39 15.48 11.89
CA SER A 222 8.73 16.78 11.73
C SER A 222 7.43 16.94 12.53
N GLY A 223 6.84 15.86 13.05
CA GLY A 223 5.50 15.84 13.66
C GLY A 223 4.37 16.22 12.70
N LYS A 224 4.66 16.29 11.39
CA LYS A 224 3.75 16.79 10.36
C LYS A 224 2.81 15.68 9.90
N THR A 225 1.52 16.00 9.86
CA THR A 225 0.45 15.11 9.38
C THR A 225 -0.34 15.68 8.20
N GLU A 226 -0.09 16.94 7.83
CA GLU A 226 -0.76 17.61 6.70
C GLU A 226 0.20 17.77 5.52
N TYR A 227 -0.16 17.29 4.33
CA TYR A 227 0.69 17.31 3.14
C TYR A 227 0.01 17.90 1.92
N THR A 228 0.80 18.39 0.96
CA THR A 228 0.27 18.94 -0.29
C THR A 228 0.13 17.85 -1.35
N ASN A 229 -1.04 17.75 -1.98
CA ASN A 229 -1.34 16.80 -3.04
C ASN A 229 -0.33 16.88 -4.20
N GLY A 230 0.16 15.73 -4.65
CA GLY A 230 1.15 15.60 -5.72
C GLY A 230 2.60 15.91 -5.32
N THR A 231 2.89 16.17 -4.04
CA THR A 231 4.27 16.41 -3.55
C THR A 231 4.90 15.15 -2.94
N ALA A 232 6.23 15.10 -2.87
CA ALA A 232 7.00 14.09 -2.14
C ALA A 232 7.63 14.67 -0.85
N GLU A 233 6.98 15.65 -0.22
CA GLU A 233 7.48 16.30 0.99
C GLU A 233 7.56 15.29 2.16
N ASN A 234 8.67 15.23 2.90
CA ASN A 234 8.92 14.20 3.94
C ASN A 234 8.82 12.73 3.46
N LEU A 235 8.88 12.48 2.14
CA LEU A 235 8.97 11.13 1.58
C LEU A 235 10.36 10.89 0.98
N THR A 236 11.09 9.93 1.52
CA THR A 236 12.27 9.36 0.84
C THR A 236 11.82 8.18 0.00
N VAL A 237 12.02 8.30 -1.32
CA VAL A 237 11.39 7.41 -2.31
C VAL A 237 12.43 6.78 -3.23
N SER A 238 12.39 5.46 -3.37
CA SER A 238 13.22 4.71 -4.32
C SER A 238 12.38 3.76 -5.18
N PRO A 239 12.47 3.82 -6.53
CA PRO A 239 13.23 4.78 -7.32
C PRO A 239 12.70 6.22 -7.16
N ALA A 240 13.56 7.23 -7.33
CA ALA A 240 13.17 8.63 -7.16
C ALA A 240 11.94 9.03 -8.01
N ASN A 241 11.08 9.88 -7.43
CA ASN A 241 9.80 10.33 -8.02
C ASN A 241 8.79 9.21 -8.34
N SER A 242 8.93 8.01 -7.76
CA SER A 242 7.96 6.92 -7.97
C SER A 242 6.74 6.96 -7.05
N ALA A 243 6.70 7.88 -6.08
CA ALA A 243 5.61 8.06 -5.13
C ALA A 243 5.42 9.53 -4.73
N VAL A 244 4.18 9.92 -4.43
CA VAL A 244 3.76 11.25 -3.95
C VAL A 244 2.56 11.12 -3.00
N TRP A 245 2.37 12.12 -2.13
CA TRP A 245 1.12 12.32 -1.40
C TRP A 245 -0.05 12.50 -2.37
N TRP A 246 -1.17 11.87 -2.07
CA TRP A 246 -2.34 11.86 -2.95
C TRP A 246 -3.65 11.70 -2.16
N VAL A 247 -4.77 12.05 -2.79
CA VAL A 247 -6.12 11.73 -2.33
C VAL A 247 -6.81 10.87 -3.39
N GLU A 248 -7.27 9.68 -3.03
CA GLU A 248 -8.08 8.82 -3.89
C GLU A 248 -9.40 8.51 -3.17
N ASP A 249 -10.53 8.75 -3.84
CA ASP A 249 -11.89 8.60 -3.31
C ASP A 249 -12.13 9.24 -1.92
N GLY A 250 -11.44 10.35 -1.65
CA GLY A 250 -11.50 11.09 -0.38
C GLY A 250 -10.61 10.53 0.74
N VAL A 251 -9.91 9.43 0.50
CA VAL A 251 -8.91 8.86 1.41
C VAL A 251 -7.55 9.49 1.12
N SER A 252 -6.86 9.95 2.16
CA SER A 252 -5.49 10.47 2.06
C SER A 252 -4.48 9.31 2.08
N GLY A 253 -3.36 9.47 1.39
CA GLY A 253 -2.35 8.41 1.30
C GLY A 253 -1.23 8.73 0.32
N ILE A 254 -0.58 7.67 -0.16
CA ILE A 254 0.57 7.75 -1.07
C ILE A 254 0.20 7.08 -2.39
N ARG A 255 0.19 7.83 -3.49
CA ARG A 255 0.11 7.25 -4.84
C ARG A 255 1.51 6.90 -5.31
N TYR A 256 1.69 5.68 -5.81
CA TYR A 256 2.95 5.18 -6.35
C TYR A 256 2.78 4.55 -7.75
N ASN A 257 3.86 4.50 -8.52
CA ASN A 257 3.90 4.06 -9.93
C ASN A 257 2.86 4.73 -10.87
N ASN A 258 2.31 5.88 -10.48
CA ASN A 258 1.22 6.61 -11.13
C ASN A 258 -0.17 5.92 -11.17
N GLU A 259 -0.28 4.65 -10.75
CA GLU A 259 -1.49 3.83 -10.90
C GLU A 259 -1.93 3.08 -9.63
N SER A 260 -1.13 3.13 -8.55
CA SER A 260 -1.40 2.40 -7.31
C SER A 260 -1.43 3.35 -6.12
N PHE A 261 -2.18 3.00 -5.09
CA PHE A 261 -2.40 3.86 -3.92
C PHE A 261 -2.30 3.06 -2.62
N PHE A 262 -1.65 3.66 -1.62
CA PHE A 262 -1.54 3.14 -0.27
C PHE A 262 -2.23 4.11 0.70
N PRO A 263 -3.38 3.75 1.29
CA PRO A 263 -4.15 4.62 2.17
C PRO A 263 -3.47 4.80 3.53
N LEU A 264 -3.60 6.00 4.11
CA LEU A 264 -3.06 6.34 5.42
C LEU A 264 -4.10 7.13 6.22
N GLU A 265 -4.59 6.53 7.31
CA GLU A 265 -5.63 7.11 8.17
C GLU A 265 -5.15 8.28 9.03
N THR A 266 -3.84 8.41 9.23
CA THR A 266 -3.21 9.39 10.14
C THR A 266 -2.74 10.67 9.44
N VAL A 267 -2.90 10.79 8.12
CA VAL A 267 -2.48 11.96 7.34
C VAL A 267 -3.66 12.65 6.68
N VAL A 268 -3.50 13.94 6.43
CA VAL A 268 -4.43 14.77 5.65
C VAL A 268 -3.68 15.29 4.43
N VAL A 269 -4.12 14.94 3.22
CA VAL A 269 -3.57 15.49 1.99
C VAL A 269 -4.51 16.57 1.46
N ASN A 270 -4.02 17.80 1.37
CA ASN A 270 -4.74 18.98 0.90
C ASN A 270 -4.26 19.37 -0.51
N ASP A 271 -5.17 19.85 -1.37
CA ASP A 271 -4.77 20.45 -2.64
C ASP A 271 -3.93 21.71 -2.43
N ALA A 272 -2.98 21.95 -3.33
CA ALA A 272 -2.15 23.14 -3.30
C ALA A 272 -3.00 24.42 -3.43
N LEU A 273 -2.95 25.28 -2.41
CA LEU A 273 -3.65 26.57 -2.44
C LEU A 273 -3.01 27.48 -3.50
N VAL A 274 -3.66 27.60 -4.66
CA VAL A 274 -3.24 28.52 -5.73
C VAL A 274 -3.58 29.96 -5.33
N ILE A 275 -2.66 30.61 -4.61
CA ILE A 275 -2.74 32.06 -4.37
C ILE A 275 -2.36 32.78 -5.66
N LEU A 276 -3.36 33.18 -6.44
CA LEU A 276 -3.18 34.13 -7.53
C LEU A 276 -2.91 35.51 -6.92
N ASN A 277 -1.63 35.89 -6.83
CA ASN A 277 -1.26 37.27 -6.56
C ASN A 277 -1.66 38.12 -7.78
N GLU A 278 -2.74 38.88 -7.65
CA GLU A 278 -2.94 40.05 -8.51
C GLU A 278 -1.82 41.06 -8.20
N ASP A 279 -0.79 41.06 -9.05
CA ASP A 279 0.14 42.19 -9.11
C ASP A 279 -0.68 43.40 -9.60
N SER A 280 -1.12 44.24 -8.66
CA SER A 280 -1.99 45.38 -8.91
C SER A 280 -1.22 46.55 -9.56
N GLY A 281 -0.46 46.24 -10.61
CA GLY A 281 0.20 47.19 -11.49
C GLY A 281 -0.85 48.05 -12.19
N ALA A 282 -0.96 49.31 -11.75
CA ALA A 282 -2.00 50.25 -12.12
C ALA A 282 -2.27 50.35 -13.64
N GLY A 283 -3.34 49.71 -14.10
CA GLY A 283 -3.76 49.67 -15.51
C GLY A 283 -5.11 48.99 -15.70
N ALA A 284 -6.17 49.56 -15.14
CA ALA A 284 -7.49 48.91 -15.06
C ALA A 284 -8.16 48.68 -16.43
N ASP A 285 -8.42 47.42 -16.78
CA ASP A 285 -9.49 47.00 -17.69
C ASP A 285 -10.72 46.62 -16.83
N PRO A 286 -11.91 47.23 -17.04
CA PRO A 286 -13.07 47.01 -16.17
C PRO A 286 -13.83 45.69 -16.42
N ASN A 287 -13.41 44.83 -17.36
CA ASN A 287 -14.03 43.53 -17.58
C ASN A 287 -13.52 42.48 -16.56
N MET A 288 -14.02 42.60 -15.33
CA MET A 288 -13.64 41.78 -14.16
C MET A 288 -13.66 40.27 -14.43
N ASN A 289 -12.56 39.59 -14.10
CA ASN A 289 -12.59 38.19 -13.68
C ASN A 289 -13.08 38.10 -12.24
N ILE A 290 -13.88 37.09 -11.93
CA ILE A 290 -14.34 36.81 -10.57
C ILE A 290 -13.25 35.97 -9.87
N ALA A 291 -12.59 36.54 -8.86
CA ALA A 291 -11.68 35.79 -8.01
C ALA A 291 -12.49 34.83 -7.11
N LEU A 292 -12.21 33.52 -7.20
CA LEU A 292 -12.82 32.51 -6.35
C LEU A 292 -11.81 32.08 -5.27
N THR A 293 -11.97 32.60 -4.05
CA THR A 293 -11.18 32.15 -2.91
C THR A 293 -11.93 31.05 -2.18
N ALA A 294 -11.45 29.81 -2.31
CA ALA A 294 -11.89 28.67 -1.52
C ALA A 294 -10.85 28.41 -0.43
N ALA A 295 -11.31 28.28 0.82
CA ALA A 295 -10.52 27.74 1.91
C ALA A 295 -11.22 26.48 2.42
N VAL A 296 -10.49 25.37 2.51
CA VAL A 296 -10.96 24.17 3.20
C VAL A 296 -10.44 24.24 4.63
N VAL A 297 -11.36 24.30 5.59
CA VAL A 297 -11.03 24.23 7.02
C VAL A 297 -11.84 23.09 7.61
N GLY A 298 -11.16 22.03 8.05
CA GLY A 298 -11.81 20.85 8.64
C GLY A 298 -12.75 20.10 7.70
N GLY A 299 -12.37 19.92 6.43
CA GLY A 299 -13.16 19.18 5.44
C GLY A 299 -14.40 19.91 4.89
N ILE A 300 -14.68 21.14 5.35
CA ILE A 300 -15.74 21.98 4.80
C ILE A 300 -15.15 22.97 3.79
N LEU A 301 -15.59 22.87 2.54
CA LEU A 301 -15.30 23.83 1.48
C LEU A 301 -16.05 25.14 1.73
N VAL A 302 -15.36 26.14 2.29
CA VAL A 302 -15.94 27.48 2.48
C VAL A 302 -15.68 28.32 1.23
N ILE A 303 -16.69 28.41 0.35
CA ILE A 303 -16.66 29.32 -0.80
C ILE A 303 -17.12 30.71 -0.34
N LEU A 304 -16.17 31.64 -0.20
CA LEU A 304 -16.45 33.04 0.13
C LEU A 304 -16.89 33.81 -1.12
N ILE A 305 -18.18 33.70 -1.48
CA ILE A 305 -18.74 34.45 -2.61
C ILE A 305 -18.94 35.92 -2.20
N GLY A 306 -18.01 36.79 -2.60
CA GLY A 306 -18.13 38.24 -2.51
C GLY A 306 -19.18 38.81 -3.48
N VAL A 307 -20.46 38.76 -3.11
CA VAL A 307 -21.55 39.34 -3.93
C VAL A 307 -21.54 40.87 -3.84
N LEU A 308 -20.91 41.55 -4.80
CA LEU A 308 -20.99 43.01 -4.92
C LEU A 308 -22.23 43.43 -5.73
N VAL A 309 -23.17 44.11 -5.07
CA VAL A 309 -24.44 44.56 -5.67
C VAL A 309 -24.21 45.71 -6.67
N LEU A 310 -24.43 45.45 -7.96
CA LEU A 310 -24.29 46.45 -9.02
C LEU A 310 -25.52 47.37 -9.10
N MET A 311 -25.53 48.50 -8.36
CA MET A 311 -26.59 49.49 -8.47
C MET A 311 -26.50 50.29 -9.79
N LYS A 312 -27.51 50.13 -10.65
CA LYS A 312 -27.76 50.98 -11.85
C LYS A 312 -27.67 52.47 -11.52
N ARG A 313 -26.85 53.22 -12.26
CA ARG A 313 -27.03 54.67 -12.46
C ARG A 313 -27.35 55.00 -13.91
N SER A 314 -28.64 55.20 -14.18
CA SER A 314 -29.08 55.91 -15.38
C SER A 314 -28.90 57.43 -15.20
N ARG A 315 -28.29 58.12 -16.17
CA ARG A 315 -28.86 59.33 -16.82
C ARG A 315 -27.93 59.96 -17.86
N ALA A 316 -28.37 59.83 -19.12
CA ALA A 316 -28.42 60.86 -20.16
C ALA A 316 -27.18 61.71 -20.51
N ARG A 317 -26.75 61.59 -21.78
CA ARG A 317 -26.67 62.74 -22.70
C ARG A 317 -27.27 62.38 -24.07
N LYS A 318 -28.06 63.29 -24.64
CA LYS A 318 -28.66 63.22 -25.98
C LYS A 318 -27.83 64.01 -27.00
N ARG A 319 -27.65 63.45 -28.21
CA ARG A 319 -27.88 64.05 -29.56
C ARG A 319 -27.26 63.10 -30.61
N THR A 320 -28.02 62.59 -31.58
CA THR A 320 -28.35 63.24 -32.89
C THR A 320 -27.06 63.46 -33.72
N ALA A 321 -26.85 62.97 -34.95
CA ALA A 321 -27.74 62.51 -36.03
C ALA A 321 -26.97 61.60 -37.04
N GLU A 322 -27.54 60.91 -38.04
CA GLU A 322 -28.83 60.19 -38.23
C GLU A 322 -28.85 59.51 -39.64
N VAL A 323 -29.72 58.50 -39.88
CA VAL A 323 -30.16 57.92 -41.19
C VAL A 323 -29.26 56.92 -41.95
N GLY A 324 -29.88 55.80 -42.38
CA GLY A 324 -29.31 54.77 -43.26
C GLY A 324 -30.15 53.48 -43.24
N ALA A 325 -31.30 53.47 -43.90
CA ALA A 325 -32.20 52.31 -43.96
C ALA A 325 -31.83 51.36 -45.10
N GLU A 326 -31.96 50.05 -44.90
CA GLU A 326 -32.79 49.15 -45.73
C GLU A 326 -32.84 47.71 -45.21
N THR A 327 -33.96 47.06 -45.49
CA THR A 327 -34.36 45.64 -45.31
C THR A 327 -35.36 45.37 -46.46
N PRO A 328 -35.78 44.13 -46.86
CA PRO A 328 -35.81 42.88 -46.08
C PRO A 328 -35.54 41.56 -46.88
N GLN A 329 -35.91 40.41 -46.27
CA GLN A 329 -36.25 39.11 -46.89
C GLN A 329 -35.09 38.24 -47.47
N THR A 330 -35.14 36.90 -47.49
CA THR A 330 -36.22 35.90 -47.20
C THR A 330 -35.61 34.56 -46.73
N PRO A 331 -36.38 33.59 -46.18
CA PRO A 331 -35.88 32.35 -45.58
C PRO A 331 -35.86 31.14 -46.54
N VAL A 332 -34.79 30.32 -46.46
CA VAL A 332 -34.56 29.02 -47.13
C VAL A 332 -33.53 28.24 -46.28
N ASP A 333 -33.63 26.95 -45.91
CA ASP A 333 -34.81 26.05 -45.79
C ASP A 333 -34.50 24.81 -44.89
N GLU A 334 -35.49 23.92 -44.80
CA GLU A 334 -35.64 22.62 -44.11
C GLU A 334 -34.90 21.43 -44.80
N THR A 335 -34.31 20.47 -44.05
CA THR A 335 -34.29 19.00 -44.35
C THR A 335 -33.45 18.16 -43.38
N ALA A 336 -34.07 17.17 -42.75
CA ALA A 336 -33.43 15.90 -42.33
C ALA A 336 -33.69 14.83 -43.42
N PRO A 337 -32.89 13.76 -43.48
CA PRO A 337 -33.35 12.46 -42.96
C PRO A 337 -32.25 11.71 -42.17
N GLU A 338 -32.54 10.96 -41.11
CA GLU A 338 -33.06 9.57 -41.12
C GLU A 338 -32.29 8.56 -42.00
N LEU A 339 -31.58 7.65 -41.33
CA LEU A 339 -31.28 6.25 -41.67
C LEU A 339 -30.78 5.63 -40.33
N SER A 340 -31.62 4.94 -39.55
CA SER A 340 -31.93 3.51 -39.68
C SER A 340 -30.64 2.66 -39.73
N SER A 341 -30.19 2.12 -38.60
CA SER A 341 -30.56 0.78 -38.11
C SER A 341 -29.76 -0.35 -38.77
N GLU A 342 -28.92 -1.03 -37.98
CA GLU A 342 -28.67 -2.45 -38.20
C GLU A 342 -28.43 -3.13 -36.84
N LEU A 343 -29.36 -4.00 -36.46
CA LEU A 343 -29.10 -5.04 -35.47
C LEU A 343 -28.19 -6.07 -36.14
N SER A 344 -27.20 -6.59 -35.41
CA SER A 344 -26.70 -7.93 -35.65
C SER A 344 -26.53 -8.63 -34.30
N SER A 345 -27.28 -9.71 -34.14
CA SER A 345 -27.37 -10.54 -32.93
C SER A 345 -26.72 -11.91 -33.16
N GLU A 346 -26.56 -12.66 -32.07
CA GLU A 346 -26.22 -14.10 -32.02
C GLU A 346 -24.73 -14.49 -32.23
N PRO A 347 -24.31 -15.69 -31.78
CA PRO A 347 -24.53 -16.27 -30.45
C PRO A 347 -23.25 -16.93 -29.87
N PRO A 348 -23.26 -17.46 -28.62
CA PRO A 348 -22.13 -18.22 -28.09
C PRO A 348 -22.15 -19.70 -28.49
N SER A 349 -20.95 -20.26 -28.68
CA SER A 349 -20.66 -21.69 -28.89
C SER A 349 -19.27 -21.97 -28.31
N GLU A 350 -18.91 -23.08 -27.70
CA GLU A 350 -19.58 -24.28 -27.22
C GLU A 350 -18.51 -24.97 -26.35
N GLU A 351 -18.94 -25.62 -25.28
CA GLU A 351 -18.14 -26.49 -24.42
C GLU A 351 -17.70 -27.77 -25.15
N LYS A 352 -16.47 -28.28 -24.89
CA LYS A 352 -16.06 -29.72 -24.80
C LYS A 352 -14.56 -29.97 -25.00
N LYS A 353 -13.81 -30.23 -23.92
CA LYS A 353 -13.33 -31.58 -23.52
C LYS A 353 -12.38 -31.54 -22.34
#